data_AF-A0A7J2LTP4-F1
#
_entry.id   AF-A0A7J2LTP4-F1
#
_cell.length_a   1.000
_cell.length_b   1.000
_cell.length_c   1.000
_cell.angle_alpha   90.00
_cell.angle_beta   90.00
_cell.angle_gamma   90.00
#
_symmetry.space_group_name_H-M   'P 1'
#
loop_
_entity.id
_entity.type
_entity.pdbx_description
1 polymer ?
#
loop_
_entity_poly.entity_id
_entity_poly.type
_entity_poly.pdbx_seq_one_letter_code
_entity_poly.pdbx_strand_id
1 'polypeptide(L)'
;TADGPWQYTLYELSGNKWINHDVETETGSGIVPFRYRRKSYVHAIMWSIGLELALLVDDPWRIYLTTDHPNGAPFTMYPRIISWLMSVEAREKTLKRINSRAAGRSLLPSIDREYTFKEIAIITRAGQARALGLKWKGHLGVGADADIAIYNIDPKRTDPSRDYREVRRAFMNAAYTIKGGEVVAVNGRIVKSSMGRTIWVDAEKSPRIDAELHWRALEDLRRKFREYWTVEFENYMIQEDYLHSKMRITPGGNKRSNT
;
A
#
# COMPACT_ATOMS: atom_id res chain seq x y z
N THR A 1 4.22 12.44 -5.99
CA THR A 1 3.27 11.68 -6.86
C THR A 1 3.61 11.95 -8.31
N ALA A 2 3.15 11.12 -9.25
CA ALA A 2 3.28 11.35 -10.70
C ALA A 2 2.34 12.45 -11.24
N ASP A 3 1.43 12.94 -10.38
CA ASP A 3 0.57 14.09 -10.68
C ASP A 3 1.30 15.42 -10.42
N GLY A 4 2.14 15.84 -11.36
CA GLY A 4 2.89 17.10 -11.32
C GLY A 4 2.00 18.34 -11.17
N PRO A 5 0.95 18.52 -11.99
CA PRO A 5 0.04 19.66 -11.88
C PRO A 5 -0.62 19.79 -10.50
N TRP A 6 -1.04 18.67 -9.89
CA TRP A 6 -1.57 18.70 -8.52
C TRP A 6 -0.51 19.14 -7.50
N GLN A 7 0.74 18.68 -7.64
CA GLN A 7 1.82 19.08 -6.74
C GLN A 7 2.15 20.57 -6.89
N TYR A 8 2.07 21.13 -8.09
CA TYR A 8 2.20 22.58 -8.29
C TYR A 8 1.08 23.36 -7.58
N THR A 9 -0.17 22.89 -7.68
CA THR A 9 -1.29 23.49 -6.93
C THR A 9 -1.06 23.43 -5.43
N LEU A 10 -0.54 22.31 -4.92
CA LEU A 10 -0.23 22.15 -3.50
C LEU A 10 0.92 23.06 -3.04
N TYR A 11 1.89 23.31 -3.91
CA TYR A 11 2.94 24.30 -3.70
C TYR A 11 2.35 25.70 -3.51
N GLU A 12 1.53 26.16 -4.45
CA GLU A 12 0.86 27.47 -4.39
C GLU A 12 0.01 27.63 -3.12
N LEU A 13 -0.68 26.57 -2.69
CA LEU A 13 -1.50 26.59 -1.47
C LEU A 13 -0.68 26.59 -0.18
N SER A 14 0.49 25.96 -0.18
CA SER A 14 1.27 25.73 1.05
C SER A 14 2.44 26.68 1.25
N GLY A 15 2.98 27.25 0.16
CA GLY A 15 4.22 28.03 0.15
C GLY A 15 5.47 27.24 0.55
N ASN A 16 5.40 25.90 0.61
CA ASN A 16 6.55 25.05 0.93
C ASN A 16 7.48 24.90 -0.27
N LYS A 17 8.68 24.36 -0.09
CA LYS A 17 9.55 24.02 -1.23
C LYS A 17 8.90 22.98 -2.15
N TRP A 18 9.13 23.10 -3.45
CA TRP A 18 8.62 22.19 -4.47
C TRP A 18 9.74 21.77 -5.42
N ILE A 19 9.71 20.51 -5.83
CA ILE A 19 10.49 19.98 -6.94
C ILE A 19 9.54 19.31 -7.93
N ASN A 20 9.80 19.56 -9.21
CA ASN A 20 9.11 18.96 -10.33
C ASN A 20 10.12 18.26 -11.24
N HIS A 21 9.72 17.15 -11.84
CA HIS A 21 10.51 16.49 -12.86
C HIS A 21 9.59 15.82 -13.87
N ASP A 22 9.61 16.34 -15.10
CA ASP A 22 8.94 15.74 -16.26
C ASP A 22 9.92 14.80 -16.96
N VAL A 23 9.51 13.55 -17.09
CA VAL A 23 10.25 12.49 -17.79
C VAL A 23 9.72 12.46 -19.22
N GLU A 24 10.63 12.66 -20.17
CA GLU A 24 10.29 12.72 -21.59
C GLU A 24 9.36 11.58 -22.00
N THR A 25 8.28 11.89 -22.71
CA THR A 25 7.33 10.94 -23.34
C THR A 25 6.61 9.95 -22.40
N GLU A 26 6.88 9.96 -21.10
CA GLU A 26 6.43 8.93 -20.16
C GLU A 26 5.51 9.47 -19.05
N THR A 27 6.02 10.36 -18.20
CA THR A 27 5.32 10.78 -16.98
C THR A 27 5.82 12.12 -16.45
N GLY A 28 5.02 12.78 -15.63
CA GLY A 28 5.45 13.86 -14.75
C GLY A 28 5.70 13.37 -13.33
N SER A 29 6.26 14.24 -12.49
CA SER A 29 6.34 14.01 -11.04
C SER A 29 6.52 15.30 -10.27
N GLY A 30 6.00 15.32 -9.04
CA GLY A 30 6.22 16.42 -8.11
C GLY A 30 6.32 15.96 -6.67
N ILE A 31 7.09 16.71 -5.88
CA ILE A 31 7.24 16.50 -4.44
C ILE A 31 7.13 17.85 -3.72
N VAL A 32 6.15 17.94 -2.82
CA VAL A 32 5.97 19.06 -1.88
C VAL A 32 5.92 18.51 -0.46
N PRO A 33 6.75 18.99 0.49
CA PRO A 33 6.59 18.66 1.89
C PRO A 33 5.24 19.15 2.41
N PHE A 34 4.51 18.28 3.10
CA PHE A 34 3.18 18.61 3.60
C PHE A 34 2.99 18.17 5.05
N ARG A 35 2.28 18.98 5.84
CA ARG A 35 1.96 18.67 7.24
C ARG A 35 0.47 18.76 7.49
N TYR A 36 -0.17 17.61 7.67
CA TYR A 36 -1.55 17.54 8.14
C TYR A 36 -1.68 18.09 9.57
N ARG A 37 -2.67 18.97 9.74
CA ARG A 37 -2.96 19.67 11.00
C ARG A 37 -4.36 19.31 11.47
N ARG A 38 -4.48 18.65 12.63
CA ARG A 38 -5.76 18.20 13.20
C ARG A 38 -6.80 19.32 13.40
N LYS A 39 -6.36 20.57 13.56
CA LYS A 39 -7.22 21.75 13.74
C LYS A 39 -7.60 22.44 12.42
N SER A 40 -7.01 22.04 11.30
CA SER A 40 -7.50 22.45 9.98
C SER A 40 -8.82 21.75 9.70
N TYR A 41 -9.81 22.51 9.21
CA TYR A 41 -11.10 21.98 8.78
C TYR A 41 -10.92 20.92 7.68
N VAL A 42 -10.17 21.26 6.63
CA VAL A 42 -9.94 20.37 5.47
C VAL A 42 -9.27 19.07 5.89
N HIS A 43 -8.17 19.14 6.65
CA HIS A 43 -7.42 17.93 7.05
C HIS A 43 -8.23 17.03 7.99
N ALA A 44 -9.05 17.62 8.86
CA ALA A 44 -9.93 16.89 9.74
C ALA A 44 -11.05 16.16 8.96
N ILE A 45 -11.60 16.81 7.93
CA ILE A 45 -12.56 16.17 7.00
C ILE A 45 -11.89 15.03 6.22
N MET A 46 -10.69 15.22 5.67
CA MET A 46 -9.95 14.16 4.96
C MET A 46 -9.73 12.91 5.83
N TRP A 47 -9.35 13.11 7.11
CA TRP A 47 -9.24 12.02 8.08
C TRP A 47 -10.57 11.30 8.30
N SER A 48 -11.67 12.06 8.42
CA SER A 48 -13.01 11.50 8.60
C SER A 48 -13.43 10.66 7.40
N ILE A 49 -13.31 11.21 6.19
CA ILE A 49 -13.68 10.55 4.93
C ILE A 49 -12.95 9.21 4.76
N GLY A 50 -11.65 9.16 5.07
CA GLY A 50 -10.89 7.92 4.97
C GLY A 50 -11.41 6.80 5.87
N LEU A 51 -11.87 7.13 7.08
CA LEU A 51 -12.48 6.17 8.00
C LEU A 51 -13.93 5.85 7.64
N GLU A 52 -14.71 6.84 7.21
CA GLU A 52 -16.08 6.65 6.75
C GLU A 52 -16.14 5.70 5.56
N LEU A 53 -15.28 5.89 4.55
CA LEU A 53 -15.17 4.98 3.41
C LEU A 53 -14.90 3.54 3.87
N ALA A 54 -13.97 3.36 4.81
CA ALA A 54 -13.64 2.03 5.32
C ALA A 54 -14.79 1.39 6.11
N LEU A 55 -15.53 2.17 6.88
CA LEU A 55 -16.61 1.64 7.71
C LEU A 55 -17.93 1.47 6.95
N LEU A 56 -18.16 2.22 5.87
CA LEU A 56 -19.38 2.13 5.07
C LEU A 56 -19.30 1.10 3.93
N VAL A 57 -18.09 0.68 3.53
CA VAL A 57 -17.94 -0.44 2.57
C VAL A 57 -18.11 -1.76 3.32
N ASP A 58 -19.25 -2.41 3.16
CA ASP A 58 -19.59 -3.65 3.88
C ASP A 58 -18.62 -4.80 3.58
N ASP A 59 -18.30 -5.02 2.30
CA ASP A 59 -17.43 -6.12 1.86
C ASP A 59 -15.93 -5.75 2.05
N PRO A 60 -15.22 -6.36 3.03
CA PRO A 60 -13.82 -6.05 3.28
C PRO A 60 -12.90 -6.49 2.13
N TRP A 61 -13.36 -7.30 1.17
CA TRP A 61 -12.57 -7.69 0.00
C TRP A 61 -12.48 -6.59 -1.06
N ARG A 62 -13.25 -5.50 -0.92
CA ARG A 62 -13.29 -4.38 -1.87
C ARG A 62 -12.56 -3.14 -1.37
N ILE A 63 -11.95 -3.20 -0.18
CA ILE A 63 -11.19 -2.10 0.39
C ILE A 63 -9.86 -2.59 0.94
N TYR A 64 -8.82 -1.77 0.81
CA TYR A 64 -7.47 -2.09 1.26
C TYR A 64 -6.93 -0.96 2.13
N LEU A 65 -6.30 -1.31 3.26
CA LEU A 65 -5.68 -0.32 4.13
C LEU A 65 -4.41 0.22 3.47
N THR A 66 -4.45 1.50 3.09
CA THR A 66 -3.28 2.22 2.57
C THR A 66 -3.28 3.64 3.14
N THR A 67 -2.12 4.28 3.09
CA THR A 67 -1.96 5.70 3.40
C THR A 67 -1.35 6.46 2.24
N ASP A 68 -1.31 5.83 1.07
CA ASP A 68 -0.57 6.29 -0.11
C ASP A 68 0.82 6.79 0.29
N HIS A 69 1.61 5.91 0.92
CA HIS A 69 2.82 6.32 1.62
C HIS A 69 3.80 7.07 0.69
N PRO A 70 4.32 8.25 1.06
CA PRO A 70 4.06 9.01 2.30
C PRO A 70 2.98 10.10 2.21
N ASN A 71 2.29 10.25 1.07
CA ASN A 71 1.34 11.33 0.76
C ASN A 71 0.26 11.52 1.83
N GLY A 72 -0.47 10.47 2.20
CA GLY A 72 -1.52 10.55 3.23
C GLY A 72 -0.99 10.43 4.66
N ALA A 73 -0.06 9.48 4.88
CA ALA A 73 0.67 9.31 6.14
C ALA A 73 1.86 8.33 5.96
N PRO A 74 2.85 8.32 6.87
CA PRO A 74 3.85 7.26 6.90
C PRO A 74 3.21 5.89 7.18
N PHE A 75 3.67 4.82 6.52
CA PHE A 75 3.10 3.47 6.69
C PHE A 75 3.18 2.95 8.14
N THR A 76 4.09 3.50 8.95
CA THR A 76 4.18 3.25 10.40
C THR A 76 2.93 3.67 11.18
N MET A 77 2.00 4.39 10.54
CA MET A 77 0.71 4.78 11.11
C MET A 77 -0.38 3.72 10.97
N TYR A 78 -0.18 2.64 10.20
CA TYR A 78 -1.17 1.57 10.06
C TYR A 78 -1.70 1.05 11.40
N PRO A 79 -0.87 0.78 12.44
CA PRO A 79 -1.39 0.36 13.74
C PRO A 79 -2.35 1.36 14.41
N ARG A 80 -2.17 2.67 14.16
CA ARG A 80 -3.10 3.69 14.65
C ARG A 80 -4.41 3.68 13.86
N ILE A 81 -4.34 3.50 12.54
CA ILE A 81 -5.54 3.42 11.71
C ILE A 81 -6.35 2.17 12.05
N ILE A 82 -5.69 1.03 12.22
CA ILE A 82 -6.31 -0.21 12.72
C ILE A 82 -7.04 0.06 14.04
N SER A 83 -6.42 0.77 14.99
CA SER A 83 -7.11 1.11 16.25
C SER A 83 -8.34 1.99 16.07
N TRP A 84 -8.41 2.84 15.05
CA TRP A 84 -9.62 3.63 14.74
C TRP A 84 -10.71 2.77 14.08
N LEU A 85 -10.33 1.83 13.22
CA LEU A 85 -11.27 0.92 12.57
C LEU A 85 -11.90 -0.07 13.55
N MET A 86 -11.13 -0.51 14.56
CA MET A 86 -11.56 -1.52 15.54
C MET A 86 -12.19 -0.93 16.81
N SER A 87 -12.27 0.40 16.97
CA SER A 87 -12.76 1.02 18.21
C SER A 87 -13.46 2.37 17.98
N VAL A 88 -14.76 2.41 18.26
CA VAL A 88 -15.58 3.63 18.36
C VAL A 88 -14.97 4.58 19.39
N GLU A 89 -14.59 4.08 20.57
CA GLU A 89 -13.95 4.91 21.60
C GLU A 89 -12.67 5.62 21.10
N ALA A 90 -11.85 4.93 20.29
CA ALA A 90 -10.65 5.50 19.71
C ALA A 90 -10.99 6.61 18.70
N ARG A 91 -12.05 6.43 17.90
CA ARG A 91 -12.56 7.45 16.97
C ARG A 91 -13.09 8.65 17.74
N GLU A 92 -13.94 8.46 18.73
CA GLU A 92 -14.51 9.54 19.55
C GLU A 92 -13.44 10.38 20.26
N LYS A 93 -12.45 9.73 20.88
CA LYS A 93 -11.32 10.43 21.52
C LYS A 93 -10.52 11.26 20.52
N THR A 94 -10.48 10.85 19.26
CA THR A 94 -9.83 11.59 18.18
C THR A 94 -10.71 12.75 17.70
N LEU A 95 -12.02 12.52 17.49
CA LEU A 95 -13.02 13.53 17.13
C LEU A 95 -13.05 14.70 18.11
N LYS A 96 -12.94 14.45 19.42
CA LYS A 96 -12.85 15.49 20.47
C LYS A 96 -11.63 16.42 20.30
N ARG A 97 -10.61 16.02 19.51
CA ARG A 97 -9.33 16.73 19.36
C ARG A 97 -9.16 17.40 18.00
N ILE A 98 -9.98 17.07 16.99
CA ILE A 98 -9.88 17.69 15.66
C ILE A 98 -10.56 19.07 15.63
N ASN A 99 -10.72 19.65 14.44
CA ASN A 99 -11.50 20.85 14.21
C ASN A 99 -12.99 20.60 14.53
N SER A 100 -13.62 21.45 15.36
CA SER A 100 -15.01 21.24 15.81
C SER A 100 -16.04 21.30 14.67
N ARG A 101 -15.85 22.20 13.71
CA ARG A 101 -16.72 22.29 12.52
C ARG A 101 -16.61 21.04 11.66
N ALA A 102 -15.41 20.47 11.52
CA ALA A 102 -15.22 19.21 10.80
C ALA A 102 -15.85 18.03 11.56
N ALA A 103 -15.67 17.97 12.89
CA ALA A 103 -16.29 16.94 13.73
C ALA A 103 -17.83 16.97 13.61
N GLY A 104 -18.45 18.15 13.60
CA GLY A 104 -19.90 18.30 13.39
C GLY A 104 -20.40 17.97 11.97
N ARG A 105 -19.50 17.70 11.02
CA ARG A 105 -19.82 17.27 9.64
C ARG A 105 -19.44 15.81 9.38
N SER A 106 -18.78 15.16 10.34
CA SER A 106 -18.36 13.76 10.26
C SER A 106 -19.55 12.83 10.43
N LEU A 107 -19.58 11.73 9.68
CA LEU A 107 -20.52 10.62 9.89
C LEU A 107 -20.01 9.62 10.93
N LEU A 108 -18.74 9.73 11.34
CA LEU A 108 -18.15 8.79 12.30
C LEU A 108 -18.90 8.66 13.63
N PRO A 109 -19.51 9.72 14.22
CA PRO A 109 -20.31 9.57 15.43
C PRO A 109 -21.58 8.71 15.26
N SER A 110 -22.09 8.54 14.04
CA SER A 110 -23.27 7.73 13.74
C SER A 110 -22.93 6.33 13.19
N ILE A 111 -21.65 5.96 13.17
CA ILE A 111 -21.19 4.66 12.67
C ILE A 111 -20.68 3.83 13.84
N ASP A 112 -21.50 2.88 14.27
CA ASP A 112 -21.17 1.95 15.36
C ASP A 112 -20.34 0.75 14.90
N ARG A 113 -20.16 0.58 13.58
CA ARG A 113 -19.37 -0.53 13.02
C ARG A 113 -17.93 -0.49 13.55
N GLU A 114 -17.43 -1.66 13.92
CA GLU A 114 -16.04 -1.89 14.28
C GLU A 114 -15.51 -3.09 13.50
N TYR A 115 -14.29 -2.96 12.99
CA TYR A 115 -13.62 -4.04 12.28
C TYR A 115 -13.22 -5.15 13.24
N THR A 116 -13.46 -6.39 12.83
CA THR A 116 -12.91 -7.59 13.47
C THR A 116 -11.45 -7.82 13.09
N PHE A 117 -10.72 -8.65 13.85
CA PHE A 117 -9.37 -9.08 13.45
C PHE A 117 -9.36 -9.77 12.07
N LYS A 118 -10.44 -10.46 11.72
CA LYS A 118 -10.61 -11.10 10.41
C LYS A 118 -10.68 -10.06 9.30
N GLU A 119 -11.51 -9.03 9.43
CA GLU A 119 -11.59 -7.94 8.45
C GLU A 119 -10.25 -7.19 8.35
N ILE A 120 -9.57 -6.95 9.48
CA ILE A 120 -8.22 -6.37 9.45
C ILE A 120 -7.28 -7.24 8.63
N ALA A 121 -7.25 -8.56 8.85
CA ALA A 121 -6.43 -9.48 8.06
C ALA A 121 -6.78 -9.47 6.56
N ILE A 122 -8.06 -9.28 6.20
CA ILE A 122 -8.49 -9.15 4.81
C ILE A 122 -7.93 -7.87 4.18
N ILE A 123 -8.23 -6.70 4.74
CA ILE A 123 -7.88 -5.40 4.11
C ILE A 123 -6.37 -5.12 4.05
N THR A 124 -5.58 -5.85 4.85
CA THR A 124 -4.12 -5.66 4.95
C THR A 124 -3.31 -6.78 4.33
N ARG A 125 -3.88 -7.97 4.09
CA ARG A 125 -3.15 -9.14 3.58
C ARG A 125 -3.93 -9.87 2.49
N ALA A 126 -5.03 -10.52 2.85
CA ALA A 126 -5.72 -11.45 1.94
C ALA A 126 -6.31 -10.73 0.72
N GLY A 127 -6.99 -9.60 0.94
CA GLY A 127 -7.58 -8.78 -0.11
C GLY A 127 -6.53 -8.24 -1.08
N GLN A 128 -5.46 -7.66 -0.55
CA GLN A 128 -4.36 -7.12 -1.37
C GLN A 128 -3.67 -8.21 -2.20
N ALA A 129 -3.35 -9.36 -1.59
CA ALA A 129 -2.74 -10.48 -2.31
C ALA A 129 -3.65 -11.02 -3.42
N ARG A 130 -4.96 -11.13 -3.15
CA ARG A 130 -5.96 -11.55 -4.14
C ARG A 130 -6.06 -10.56 -5.30
N ALA A 131 -6.11 -9.25 -5.00
CA ALA A 131 -6.18 -8.20 -6.02
C ALA A 131 -4.97 -8.21 -6.95
N LEU A 132 -3.79 -8.50 -6.41
CA LEU A 132 -2.53 -8.62 -7.17
C LEU A 132 -2.35 -10.00 -7.84
N GLY A 133 -3.28 -10.94 -7.67
CA GLY A 133 -3.18 -12.30 -8.23
C GLY A 133 -2.11 -13.19 -7.55
N LEU A 134 -1.60 -12.79 -6.38
CA LEU A 134 -0.54 -13.48 -5.65
C LEU A 134 -1.11 -14.65 -4.82
N LYS A 135 -1.43 -15.76 -5.49
CA LYS A 135 -2.10 -16.95 -4.90
C LYS A 135 -1.35 -17.64 -3.75
N TRP A 136 -0.13 -17.22 -3.42
CA TRP A 136 0.71 -17.76 -2.34
C TRP A 136 1.02 -16.77 -1.23
N LYS A 137 0.40 -15.60 -1.31
CA LYS A 137 0.52 -14.53 -0.33
C LYS A 137 -0.84 -14.30 0.30
N GLY A 138 -0.83 -13.75 1.50
CA GLY A 138 -2.05 -13.32 2.19
C GLY A 138 -2.90 -14.43 2.79
N HIS A 139 -2.41 -15.67 2.86
CA HIS A 139 -3.05 -16.78 3.58
C HIS A 139 -2.01 -17.68 4.27
N LEU A 140 -2.48 -18.54 5.20
CA LEU A 140 -1.65 -19.49 5.98
C LEU A 140 -1.90 -20.96 5.62
N GLY A 141 -2.73 -21.23 4.61
CA GLY A 141 -2.98 -22.59 4.11
C GLY A 141 -1.75 -23.22 3.42
N VAL A 142 -1.75 -24.55 3.31
CA VAL A 142 -0.70 -25.32 2.62
C VAL A 142 -0.47 -24.77 1.21
N GLY A 143 0.80 -24.57 0.85
CA GLY A 143 1.22 -23.97 -0.44
C GLY A 143 1.44 -22.46 -0.42
N ALA A 144 1.13 -21.78 0.69
CA ALA A 144 1.57 -20.40 0.94
C ALA A 144 3.09 -20.33 1.16
N ASP A 145 3.69 -19.19 0.83
CA ASP A 145 5.02 -18.89 1.38
C ASP A 145 4.92 -18.69 2.89
N ALA A 146 5.92 -19.15 3.65
CA ALA A 146 6.00 -18.99 5.10
C ALA A 146 6.36 -17.53 5.50
N ASP A 147 5.48 -16.61 5.13
CA ASP A 147 5.49 -15.18 5.49
C ASP A 147 4.43 -14.94 6.58
N ILE A 148 4.86 -14.94 7.84
CA ILE A 148 3.95 -14.99 9.00
C ILE A 148 4.26 -13.83 9.95
N ALA A 149 3.24 -13.11 10.37
CA ALA A 149 3.35 -12.11 11.44
C ALA A 149 2.57 -12.58 12.67
N ILE A 150 3.24 -12.66 13.82
CA ILE A 150 2.66 -13.06 15.10
C ILE A 150 2.60 -11.83 16.00
N TYR A 151 1.40 -11.47 16.45
CA TYR A 151 1.17 -10.33 17.32
C TYR A 151 0.91 -10.80 18.75
N ASN A 152 1.51 -10.10 19.72
CA ASN A 152 1.28 -10.39 21.14
C ASN A 152 -0.07 -9.81 21.57
N ILE A 153 -1.15 -10.47 21.17
CA ILE A 153 -2.53 -10.12 21.53
C ILE A 153 -3.33 -11.41 21.70
N ASP A 154 -4.05 -11.51 22.81
CA ASP A 154 -4.94 -12.64 23.07
C ASP A 154 -6.37 -12.23 22.70
N PRO A 155 -6.91 -12.66 21.55
CA PRO A 155 -8.24 -12.25 21.11
C PRO A 155 -9.36 -12.76 22.03
N LYS A 156 -9.09 -13.65 22.99
CA LYS A 156 -10.08 -14.10 23.99
C LYS A 156 -10.12 -13.18 25.22
N ARG A 157 -9.08 -12.37 25.44
CA ARG A 157 -8.94 -11.53 26.64
C ARG A 157 -8.93 -10.04 26.32
N THR A 158 -8.48 -9.66 25.12
CA THR A 158 -8.41 -8.28 24.66
C THR A 158 -9.68 -7.92 23.90
N ASP A 159 -10.42 -6.91 24.37
CA ASP A 159 -11.54 -6.32 23.65
C ASP A 159 -11.03 -5.19 22.75
N PRO A 160 -11.00 -5.32 21.41
CA PRO A 160 -10.43 -4.29 20.56
C PRO A 160 -11.11 -2.93 20.66
N SER A 161 -12.41 -2.91 21.02
CA SER A 161 -13.19 -1.69 21.17
C SER A 161 -12.70 -0.87 22.36
N ARG A 162 -12.40 -1.53 23.49
CA ARG A 162 -12.02 -0.87 24.76
C ARG A 162 -10.50 -0.80 24.93
N ASP A 163 -9.79 -1.85 24.51
CA ASP A 163 -8.35 -2.02 24.65
C ASP A 163 -7.57 -1.56 23.39
N TYR A 164 -8.13 -0.63 22.62
CA TYR A 164 -7.55 -0.10 21.37
C TYR A 164 -6.08 0.37 21.49
N ARG A 165 -5.62 0.77 22.70
CA ARG A 165 -4.21 1.10 22.96
C ARG A 165 -3.30 -0.12 22.99
N GLU A 166 -3.80 -1.24 23.50
CA GLU A 166 -3.11 -2.53 23.51
C GLU A 166 -3.05 -3.09 22.09
N VAL A 167 -4.18 -3.10 21.38
CA VAL A 167 -4.27 -3.47 19.95
C VAL A 167 -3.24 -2.68 19.13
N ARG A 168 -3.23 -1.35 19.28
CA ARG A 168 -2.25 -0.49 18.59
C ARG A 168 -0.81 -0.88 18.92
N ARG A 169 -0.49 -1.17 20.18
CA ARG A 169 0.88 -1.54 20.61
C ARG A 169 1.29 -2.89 20.03
N ALA A 170 0.39 -3.88 20.03
CA ALA A 170 0.62 -5.19 19.45
C ALA A 170 0.91 -5.07 17.94
N PHE A 171 0.12 -4.32 17.18
CA PHE A 171 0.36 -4.11 15.75
C PHE A 171 1.60 -3.28 15.43
N MET A 172 2.08 -2.43 16.36
CA MET A 172 3.34 -1.69 16.20
C MET A 172 4.56 -2.61 16.32
N ASN A 173 4.51 -3.60 17.22
CA ASN A 173 5.64 -4.48 17.52
C ASN A 173 5.18 -5.94 17.48
N ALA A 174 5.36 -6.58 16.32
CA ALA A 174 5.14 -8.02 16.20
C ALA A 174 6.05 -8.78 17.18
N ALA A 175 5.51 -9.82 17.82
CA ALA A 175 6.27 -10.75 18.65
C ALA A 175 7.28 -11.50 17.79
N TYR A 176 6.83 -11.96 16.62
CA TYR A 176 7.68 -12.56 15.59
C TYR A 176 7.24 -12.13 14.20
N THR A 177 8.21 -11.91 13.32
CA THR A 177 7.99 -11.84 11.88
C THR A 177 8.85 -12.92 11.23
N ILE A 178 8.20 -13.78 10.45
CA ILE A 178 8.81 -14.85 9.67
C ILE A 178 8.70 -14.47 8.20
N LYS A 179 9.80 -14.60 7.46
CA LYS A 179 9.87 -14.35 6.02
C LYS A 179 10.52 -15.55 5.35
N GLY A 180 9.81 -16.19 4.42
CA GLY A 180 10.33 -17.37 3.72
C GLY A 180 10.73 -18.52 4.65
N GLY A 181 10.09 -18.65 5.82
CA GLY A 181 10.41 -19.67 6.82
C GLY A 181 11.49 -19.28 7.83
N GLU A 182 12.09 -18.09 7.71
CA GLU A 182 13.12 -17.61 8.62
C GLU A 182 12.60 -16.49 9.53
N VAL A 183 12.97 -16.52 10.82
CA VAL A 183 12.66 -15.44 11.76
C VAL A 183 13.52 -14.21 11.42
N VAL A 184 12.87 -13.12 11.01
CA VAL A 184 13.53 -11.85 10.63
C VAL A 184 13.36 -10.74 11.67
N ALA A 185 12.32 -10.82 12.50
CA ALA A 185 12.13 -9.90 13.62
C ALA A 185 11.59 -10.61 14.86
N VAL A 186 12.02 -10.16 16.03
CA VAL A 186 11.56 -10.62 17.35
C VAL A 186 11.27 -9.40 18.22
N ASN A 187 10.07 -9.34 18.80
CA ASN A 187 9.62 -8.24 19.67
C ASN A 187 9.87 -6.84 19.07
N GLY A 188 9.50 -6.65 17.80
CA GLY A 188 9.68 -5.40 17.07
C GLY A 188 11.13 -5.06 16.64
N ARG A 189 12.12 -5.92 16.94
CA ARG A 189 13.53 -5.72 16.54
C ARG A 189 13.89 -6.62 15.37
N ILE A 190 14.56 -6.07 14.37
CA ILE A 190 15.10 -6.83 13.24
C ILE A 190 16.28 -7.65 13.74
N VAL A 191 16.24 -8.96 13.54
CA VAL A 191 17.30 -9.91 13.95
C VAL A 191 18.02 -10.54 12.76
N LYS A 192 17.40 -10.53 11.57
CA LYS A 192 17.99 -11.01 10.33
C LYS A 192 17.53 -10.13 9.16
N SER A 193 18.46 -9.83 8.27
CA SER A 193 18.17 -9.19 6.98
C SER A 193 18.31 -10.22 5.86
N SER A 194 17.39 -10.18 4.90
CA SER A 194 17.44 -11.00 3.69
C SER A 194 17.00 -10.17 2.50
N MET A 195 17.49 -10.52 1.32
CA MET A 195 17.08 -9.85 0.09
C MET A 195 15.73 -10.41 -0.37
N GLY A 196 14.77 -9.53 -0.59
CA GLY A 196 13.46 -9.90 -1.12
C GLY A 196 13.51 -10.29 -2.59
N ARG A 197 12.44 -10.92 -3.08
CA ARG A 197 12.25 -11.21 -4.51
C ARG A 197 11.58 -10.03 -5.22
N THR A 198 12.08 -9.68 -6.40
CA THR A 198 11.42 -8.77 -7.35
C THR A 198 10.47 -9.55 -8.23
N ILE A 199 9.17 -9.29 -8.07
CA ILE A 199 8.11 -9.95 -8.84
C ILE A 199 7.84 -9.12 -10.09
N TRP A 200 7.89 -9.73 -11.28
CA TRP A 200 7.58 -9.09 -12.55
C TRP A 200 6.79 -10.00 -13.48
N VAL A 201 6.08 -9.41 -14.44
CA VAL A 201 5.22 -10.14 -15.39
C VAL A 201 5.95 -10.28 -16.72
N ASP A 202 6.12 -11.52 -17.16
CA ASP A 202 6.60 -11.85 -18.51
C ASP A 202 5.43 -11.79 -19.48
N ALA A 203 5.19 -10.59 -20.00
CA ALA A 203 4.07 -10.32 -20.90
C ALA A 203 4.26 -11.00 -22.26
N GLU A 204 5.49 -11.17 -22.74
CA GLU A 204 5.80 -11.77 -24.06
C GLU A 204 5.25 -13.19 -24.19
N LYS A 205 5.25 -13.96 -23.09
CA LYS A 205 4.69 -15.31 -23.05
C LYS A 205 3.17 -15.37 -22.90
N SER A 206 2.51 -14.22 -22.93
CA SER A 206 1.05 -14.18 -22.93
C SER A 206 0.52 -14.75 -24.25
N PRO A 207 -0.42 -15.72 -24.20
CA PRO A 207 -1.03 -16.26 -25.42
C PRO A 207 -1.91 -15.24 -26.15
N ARG A 208 -2.08 -14.04 -25.60
CA ARG A 208 -2.83 -12.93 -26.20
C ARG A 208 -1.96 -12.01 -27.06
N ILE A 209 -0.64 -12.15 -27.01
CA ILE A 209 0.26 -11.33 -27.82
C ILE A 209 0.50 -12.05 -29.14
N ASP A 210 0.02 -11.43 -30.21
CA ASP A 210 0.32 -11.85 -31.59
C ASP A 210 1.75 -11.48 -31.96
N ALA A 211 2.49 -12.42 -32.56
CA ALA A 211 3.92 -12.25 -32.85
C ALA A 211 4.18 -11.16 -33.90
N GLU A 212 3.30 -11.04 -34.91
CA GLU A 212 3.43 -10.03 -35.96
C GLU A 212 3.15 -8.62 -35.40
N LEU A 213 2.09 -8.49 -34.59
CA LEU A 213 1.76 -7.24 -33.90
C LEU A 213 2.89 -6.81 -32.94
N HIS A 214 3.45 -7.75 -32.18
CA HIS A 214 4.57 -7.46 -31.28
C HIS A 214 5.80 -6.95 -32.03
N TRP A 215 6.18 -7.61 -33.13
CA TRP A 215 7.29 -7.16 -33.97
C TRP A 215 7.05 -5.75 -34.53
N ARG A 216 5.86 -5.49 -35.08
CA ARG A 216 5.49 -4.17 -35.61
C ARG A 216 5.53 -3.08 -34.54
N ALA A 217 5.07 -3.39 -33.33
CA ALA A 217 5.12 -2.45 -32.21
C ALA A 217 6.57 -2.13 -31.80
N LEU A 218 7.46 -3.12 -31.79
CA LEU A 218 8.88 -2.90 -31.49
C LEU A 218 9.59 -2.05 -32.56
N GLU A 219 9.31 -2.27 -33.84
CA GLU A 219 9.86 -1.46 -34.92
C GLU A 219 9.37 0.00 -34.87
N ASP A 220 8.07 0.20 -34.59
CA ASP A 220 7.52 1.54 -34.38
C ASP A 220 8.14 2.23 -33.15
N LEU A 221 8.35 1.48 -32.07
CA LEU A 221 8.98 1.99 -30.86
C LEU A 221 10.44 2.40 -31.12
N ARG A 222 11.23 1.56 -31.81
CA ARG A 222 12.60 1.91 -32.23
C ARG A 222 12.65 3.17 -33.08
N ARG A 223 11.70 3.34 -34.00
CA ARG A 223 11.59 4.57 -34.79
C ARG A 223 11.30 5.77 -33.89
N LYS A 224 10.32 5.68 -32.99
CA LYS A 224 9.95 6.75 -32.06
C LYS A 224 11.10 7.12 -31.11
N PHE A 225 11.87 6.16 -30.64
CA PHE A 225 13.07 6.42 -29.83
C PHE A 225 14.07 7.31 -30.58
N ARG A 226 14.35 7.01 -31.86
CA ARG A 226 15.23 7.85 -32.69
C ARG A 226 14.67 9.25 -32.95
N GLU A 227 13.36 9.41 -32.98
CA GLU A 227 12.70 10.69 -33.29
C GLU A 227 12.50 11.57 -32.05
N TYR A 228 12.24 10.97 -30.87
CA TYR A 228 11.71 11.69 -29.71
C TYR A 228 12.41 11.43 -28.37
N TRP A 229 13.25 10.39 -28.24
CA TRP A 229 13.97 10.09 -26.98
C TRP A 229 15.38 10.67 -27.01
N THR A 230 15.93 10.91 -25.82
CA THR A 230 17.31 11.35 -25.62
C THR A 230 18.28 10.20 -25.32
N VAL A 231 17.80 8.96 -25.30
CA VAL A 231 18.59 7.73 -25.12
C VAL A 231 18.34 6.74 -26.24
N GLU A 232 19.34 5.89 -26.52
CA GLU A 232 19.20 4.80 -27.48
C GLU A 232 18.30 3.68 -26.93
N PHE A 233 17.48 3.10 -27.81
CA PHE A 233 16.53 2.05 -27.46
C PHE A 233 17.19 0.84 -26.80
N GLU A 234 18.37 0.45 -27.28
CA GLU A 234 19.15 -0.68 -26.79
C GLU A 234 19.63 -0.49 -25.34
N ASN A 235 19.75 0.76 -24.87
CA ASN A 235 20.19 1.10 -23.52
C ASN A 235 19.02 1.33 -22.55
N TYR A 236 17.78 1.36 -23.03
CA TYR A 236 16.60 1.67 -22.22
C TYR A 236 16.12 0.47 -21.38
N MET A 237 16.29 -0.75 -21.90
CA MET A 237 15.76 -1.96 -21.25
C MET A 237 16.55 -2.33 -19.98
N ILE A 238 15.83 -2.57 -18.88
CA ILE A 238 16.44 -3.06 -17.63
C ILE A 238 16.88 -4.51 -17.84
N GLN A 239 18.19 -4.73 -17.81
CA GLN A 239 18.77 -6.07 -17.94
C GLN A 239 18.48 -6.92 -16.69
N GLU A 240 18.36 -8.24 -16.85
CA GLU A 240 18.02 -9.15 -15.74
C GLU A 240 19.07 -9.13 -14.60
N ASP A 241 20.32 -8.77 -14.89
CA ASP A 241 21.39 -8.71 -13.89
C ASP A 241 21.18 -7.59 -12.85
N TYR A 242 20.32 -6.61 -13.13
CA TYR A 242 19.86 -5.64 -12.12
C TYR A 242 18.89 -6.27 -11.10
N LEU A 243 18.35 -7.47 -11.37
CA LEU A 243 17.41 -8.17 -10.50
C LEU A 243 18.13 -9.19 -9.61
N HIS A 244 18.53 -8.76 -8.40
CA HIS A 244 19.21 -9.62 -7.44
C HIS A 244 18.50 -10.95 -7.10
N SER A 245 17.16 -10.94 -7.04
CA SER A 245 16.36 -12.14 -6.81
C SER A 245 15.06 -12.04 -7.59
N LYS A 246 15.04 -12.58 -8.81
CA LYS A 246 13.91 -12.45 -9.74
C LYS A 246 12.84 -13.52 -9.49
N MET A 247 11.58 -13.10 -9.58
CA MET A 247 10.41 -13.98 -9.59
C MET A 247 9.51 -13.59 -10.76
N ARG A 248 9.55 -14.43 -11.79
CA ARG A 248 8.77 -14.21 -13.01
C ARG A 248 7.36 -14.82 -12.88
N ILE A 249 6.35 -14.07 -13.34
CA ILE A 249 4.96 -14.52 -13.46
C ILE A 249 4.55 -14.49 -14.94
N THR A 250 4.01 -15.59 -15.45
CA THR A 250 3.46 -15.65 -16.82
C THR A 250 1.94 -15.44 -16.79
N PRO A 251 1.39 -14.51 -17.60
CA PRO A 251 -0.05 -14.33 -17.74
C PRO A 251 -0.77 -15.63 -18.10
N GLY A 252 -1.84 -15.97 -17.39
CA GLY A 252 -2.63 -17.19 -17.62
C GLY A 252 -1.99 -18.50 -17.13
N GLY A 253 -0.74 -18.50 -16.67
CA GLY A 253 -0.06 -19.66 -16.10
C GLY A 253 -0.15 -19.74 -14.58
N ASN A 254 -0.37 -20.94 -14.03
CA ASN A 254 -0.22 -21.21 -12.59
C ASN A 254 1.25 -21.46 -12.16
N LYS A 255 2.20 -21.47 -13.11
CA LYS A 255 3.60 -21.85 -12.85
C LYS A 255 4.43 -20.62 -12.47
N ARG A 256 5.10 -20.72 -11.32
CA ARG A 256 6.24 -19.85 -10.96
C ARG A 256 7.49 -20.49 -11.50
N SER A 257 8.40 -19.70 -12.05
CA SER A 257 9.77 -20.16 -12.32
C SER A 257 10.74 -19.33 -11.49
N ASN A 258 11.50 -20.01 -10.63
CA ASN A 258 12.79 -19.47 -10.19
C ASN A 258 13.75 -19.71 -11.36
N THR A 259 13.80 -18.75 -12.28
CA THR A 259 14.91 -18.64 -13.23
C THR A 259 15.90 -17.64 -12.68
#